data_AF-A0A2A6PPD3-F1
#
_entry.id   AF-A0A2A6PPD3-F1
#
_cell.length_a   1.000
_cell.length_b   1.000
_cell.length_c   1.000
_cell.angle_alpha   90.00
_cell.angle_beta   90.00
_cell.angle_gamma   90.00
#
_symmetry.space_group_name_H-M   'P 1'
#
loop_
_entity.id
_entity.type
_entity.pdbx_description
1 polymer ?
#
loop_
_entity_poly.entity_id
_entity_poly.type
_entity_poly.pdbx_seq_one_letter_code
_entity_poly.pdbx_strand_id
1 'polypeptide(L)'
;MAKLSPRAVRIVAAGQALAGDRWQSALARAAGVPQSLLAMIAGGERRVVTDDVYRKVAEGLAKEADRVRAVGLKLDKMALQMLRELEE
;
A
#
# COMPACT_ATOMS: atom_id res chain seq x y z
N MET A 1 17.72 -16.43 -3.73
CA MET A 1 16.64 -15.82 -2.92
C MET A 1 15.98 -16.90 -2.08
N ALA A 2 15.78 -16.67 -0.78
CA ALA A 2 14.98 -17.58 0.02
C ALA A 2 13.54 -17.62 -0.52
N LYS A 3 12.91 -18.80 -0.54
CA LYS A 3 11.52 -18.93 -0.98
C LYS A 3 10.62 -18.17 -0.01
N LEU A 4 9.91 -17.15 -0.51
CA LEU A 4 8.97 -16.35 0.27
C LEU A 4 7.89 -17.24 0.87
N SER A 5 7.48 -16.91 2.10
CA SER A 5 6.27 -17.50 2.67
C SER A 5 5.03 -17.02 1.92
N PRO A 6 3.91 -17.77 1.91
CA PRO A 6 2.67 -17.32 1.26
C PRO A 6 2.18 -15.95 1.75
N ARG A 7 2.37 -15.65 3.04
CA ARG A 7 2.04 -14.34 3.61
C ARG A 7 2.97 -13.23 3.11
N ALA A 8 4.28 -13.50 3.03
CA ALA A 8 5.24 -12.56 2.44
C ALA A 8 4.90 -12.23 0.98
N VAL A 9 4.53 -13.24 0.19
CA VAL A 9 4.09 -13.04 -1.20
C VAL A 9 2.91 -12.07 -1.29
N ARG A 10 1.89 -12.23 -0.43
CA ARG A 10 0.74 -11.32 -0.40
C ARG A 10 1.12 -9.90 -0.01
N ILE A 11 1.99 -9.73 0.98
CA ILE A 11 2.48 -8.40 1.40
C ILE A 11 3.21 -7.72 0.23
N VAL A 12 4.10 -8.43 -0.45
CA VAL A 12 4.86 -7.89 -1.59
C VAL A 12 3.91 -7.51 -2.73
N ALA A 13 2.99 -8.41 -3.10
CA ALA A 13 2.04 -8.16 -4.17
C ALA A 13 1.13 -6.95 -3.86
N ALA A 14 0.64 -6.83 -2.62
CA ALA A 14 -0.18 -5.70 -2.20
C ALA A 14 0.62 -4.38 -2.19
N GLY A 15 1.88 -4.41 -1.76
CA GLY A 15 2.77 -3.26 -1.87
C GLY A 15 2.94 -2.82 -3.32
N GLN A 16 3.26 -3.75 -4.21
CA GLN A 16 3.43 -3.47 -5.64
C GLN A 16 2.16 -2.90 -6.27
N ALA A 17 0.98 -3.41 -5.91
CA ALA A 17 -0.29 -2.85 -6.36
C ALA A 17 -0.50 -1.40 -5.86
N LEU A 18 -0.05 -1.09 -4.64
CA LEU A 18 -0.19 0.24 -4.05
C LEU A 18 0.73 1.29 -4.70
N ALA A 19 1.99 0.94 -4.97
CA ALA A 19 3.02 1.94 -5.28
C ALA A 19 4.12 1.47 -6.26
N GLY A 20 3.88 0.38 -7.00
CA GLY A 20 4.80 -0.16 -7.99
C GLY A 20 6.10 -0.69 -7.37
N ASP A 21 7.21 -0.61 -8.11
CA ASP A 21 8.49 -1.19 -7.69
C ASP A 21 9.05 -0.57 -6.41
N ARG A 22 8.74 0.70 -6.13
CA ARG A 22 9.18 1.44 -4.94
C ARG A 22 8.14 1.41 -3.81
N TRP A 23 7.50 0.27 -3.61
CA TRP A 23 6.36 0.14 -2.70
C TRP A 23 6.67 0.21 -1.20
N GLN A 24 7.87 -0.17 -0.78
CA GLN A 24 8.19 -0.38 0.63
C GLN A 24 7.95 0.85 1.49
N SER A 25 8.30 2.05 1.00
CA SER A 25 8.09 3.30 1.75
C SER A 25 6.60 3.70 1.84
N ALA A 26 5.83 3.45 0.78
CA ALA A 26 4.38 3.70 0.80
C ALA A 26 3.67 2.74 1.75
N LEU A 27 3.96 1.44 1.65
CA LEU A 27 3.33 0.44 2.51
C LEU A 27 3.76 0.58 3.97
N ALA A 28 5.01 0.94 4.25
CA ALA A 28 5.49 1.21 5.61
C ALA A 28 4.67 2.31 6.29
N ARG A 29 4.44 3.42 5.57
CA ARG A 29 3.62 4.54 6.06
C ARG A 29 2.17 4.14 6.27
N ALA A 30 1.57 3.41 5.32
CA ALA A 30 0.19 2.95 5.42
C ALA A 30 -0.02 1.97 6.59
N ALA A 31 0.91 1.02 6.77
CA ALA A 31 0.81 -0.03 7.78
C ALA A 31 1.36 0.35 9.15
N GLY A 32 2.04 1.49 9.29
CA GLY A 32 2.69 1.89 10.54
C GLY A 32 3.80 0.94 10.97
N VAL A 33 4.55 0.38 10.02
CA VAL A 33 5.67 -0.55 10.28
C VAL A 33 6.99 0.02 9.74
N PRO A 34 8.15 -0.36 10.31
CA PRO A 34 9.44 0.08 9.78
C PRO A 34 9.65 -0.38 8.33
N GLN A 35 10.23 0.47 7.48
CA GLN A 35 10.54 0.10 6.10
C GLN A 35 11.53 -1.07 6.01
N SER A 36 12.50 -1.14 6.94
CA SER A 36 13.45 -2.25 7.04
C SER A 36 12.76 -3.60 7.23
N LEU A 37 11.62 -3.62 7.93
CA LEU A 37 10.80 -4.81 8.13
C LEU A 37 10.23 -5.31 6.80
N LEU A 38 9.76 -4.40 5.93
CA LEU A 38 9.27 -4.75 4.60
C LEU A 38 10.41 -5.20 3.67
N ALA A 39 11.61 -4.63 3.80
CA ALA A 39 12.79 -5.07 3.06
C ALA A 39 13.19 -6.51 3.43
N MET A 40 13.17 -6.86 4.73
CA MET A 40 13.43 -8.23 5.19
C MET A 40 12.36 -9.21 4.67
N ILE A 41 11.09 -8.80 4.66
CA ILE A 41 9.99 -9.60 4.08
C ILE A 41 10.22 -9.85 2.59
N ALA A 42 10.58 -8.81 1.83
CA ALA A 42 10.88 -8.93 0.40
C ALA A 42 12.13 -9.80 0.15
N GLY A 43 13.11 -9.77 1.06
CA GLY A 43 14.29 -10.63 1.04
C GLY A 43 14.02 -12.10 1.41
N GLY A 44 12.82 -12.41 1.91
CA GLY A 44 12.40 -13.77 2.27
C GLY A 44 12.81 -14.23 3.65
N GLU A 45 13.06 -13.30 4.57
CA GLU A 45 13.31 -13.62 5.97
C GLU A 45 12.07 -14.24 6.62
N ARG A 46 12.15 -15.53 6.97
CA ARG A 46 10.97 -16.33 7.37
C ARG A 46 10.36 -15.88 8.69
N ARG A 47 11.15 -15.35 9.62
CA ARG A 47 10.71 -15.02 10.98
C ARG A 47 10.04 -13.65 11.10
N VAL A 48 10.00 -12.86 10.02
CA VAL A 48 9.58 -11.45 10.08
C VAL A 48 8.06 -11.28 9.87
N VAL A 49 7.40 -12.20 9.16
CA VAL A 49 5.94 -12.13 8.94
C VAL A 49 5.18 -12.76 10.11
N THR A 50 5.16 -12.07 11.25
CA THR A 50 4.33 -12.42 12.39
C THR A 50 2.85 -12.11 12.14
N ASP A 51 1.95 -12.63 12.98
CA ASP A 51 0.52 -12.30 12.90
C ASP A 51 0.25 -10.80 13.10
N ASP A 52 0.99 -10.14 14.00
CA ASP A 52 0.87 -8.69 14.25
C ASP A 52 1.29 -7.88 13.02
N VAL A 53 2.43 -8.22 12.41
CA VAL A 53 2.91 -7.58 11.17
C VAL A 53 1.88 -7.76 10.05
N TYR A 54 1.40 -8.99 9.88
CA TYR A 54 0.44 -9.31 8.82
C TYR A 54 -0.88 -8.55 9.02
N ARG A 55 -1.36 -8.44 10.26
CA ARG A 55 -2.55 -7.66 10.63
C ARG A 55 -2.36 -6.17 10.35
N LYS A 56 -1.26 -5.57 10.81
CA LYS A 56 -0.94 -4.15 10.57
C LYS A 56 -0.87 -3.81 9.08
N VAL A 57 -0.27 -4.68 8.28
CA VAL A 57 -0.24 -4.51 6.83
C VAL A 57 -1.64 -4.57 6.23
N ALA A 58 -2.47 -5.55 6.63
CA ALA A 58 -3.84 -5.67 6.13
C ALA A 58 -4.71 -4.45 6.50
N GLU A 59 -4.65 -4.00 7.76
CA GLU A 59 -5.37 -2.81 8.24
C GLU A 59 -4.89 -1.53 7.56
N GLY A 60 -3.57 -1.39 7.37
CA GLY A 60 -2.98 -0.26 6.66
C GLY A 60 -3.43 -0.17 5.20
N LEU A 61 -3.46 -1.32 4.50
CA LEU A 61 -3.96 -1.41 3.14
C LEU A 61 -5.45 -1.04 3.04
N ALA A 62 -6.28 -1.51 3.97
CA ALA A 62 -7.69 -1.17 3.99
C ALA A 62 -7.91 0.34 4.17
N LYS A 63 -7.23 0.96 5.15
CA LYS A 63 -7.28 2.41 5.37
C LYS A 63 -6.78 3.20 4.16
N GLU A 64 -5.71 2.74 3.53
CA GLU A 64 -5.14 3.39 2.36
C GLU A 64 -6.08 3.29 1.15
N ALA A 65 -6.76 2.17 0.96
CA ALA A 65 -7.79 2.03 -0.07
C ALA A 65 -8.94 3.03 0.13
N ASP A 66 -9.40 3.21 1.38
CA ASP A 66 -10.43 4.20 1.70
C ASP A 66 -9.93 5.64 1.46
N ARG A 67 -8.69 5.94 1.84
CA ARG A 67 -8.04 7.24 1.56
C ARG A 67 -7.99 7.52 0.06
N VAL A 68 -7.54 6.56 -0.74
CA VAL A 68 -7.44 6.68 -2.21
C VAL A 68 -8.83 6.88 -2.81
N ARG A 69 -9.86 6.15 -2.35
CA ARG A 69 -11.24 6.35 -2.81
C ARG A 69 -11.73 7.77 -2.52
N ALA A 70 -11.49 8.29 -1.32
CA ALA A 70 -11.87 9.65 -0.95
C ALA A 70 -11.14 10.71 -1.78
N VAL A 71 -9.85 10.51 -2.05
CA VAL A 71 -9.07 11.39 -2.94
C VAL A 71 -9.60 11.36 -4.36
N GLY A 72 -9.93 10.17 -4.89
CA GLY A 72 -10.54 10.02 -6.22
C GLY A 72 -11.82 10.85 -6.37
N LEU A 73 -12.75 10.72 -5.42
CA LEU A 73 -13.98 11.52 -5.40
C LEU A 73 -13.72 13.03 -5.36
N LYS A 74 -12.66 13.47 -4.69
CA LYS A 74 -12.28 14.89 -4.65
C LYS A 74 -11.72 15.35 -5.99
N LEU A 75 -10.86 14.55 -6.62
CA LEU A 75 -10.30 14.82 -7.94
C LEU A 75 -11.39 14.90 -9.01
N ASP A 76 -12.35 14.00 -8.98
CA ASP A 76 -13.50 14.01 -9.91
C ASP A 76 -14.27 15.33 -9.82
N LYS A 77 -14.57 15.80 -8.60
CA LYS A 77 -15.24 17.09 -8.40
C LYS A 77 -14.42 18.26 -8.94
N MET A 78 -13.10 18.25 -8.70
CA MET A 78 -12.20 19.30 -9.20
C MET A 78 -12.16 19.29 -10.73
N ALA A 79 -12.02 18.12 -11.35
CA ALA A 79 -12.01 17.98 -12.80
C ALA A 79 -13.33 18.44 -13.44
N LEU A 80 -14.49 18.03 -12.89
CA LEU A 80 -15.79 18.49 -13.36
C LEU A 80 -16.00 20.00 -13.20
N GLN A 81 -15.42 20.61 -12.18
CA GLN A 81 -15.45 22.06 -12.03
C GLN A 81 -14.62 22.75 -13.12
N MET A 82 -13.39 22.29 -13.35
CA MET A 82 -12.53 22.81 -14.42
C MET A 82 -13.15 22.66 -15.80
N LEU A 83 -13.87 21.57 -16.07
CA LEU A 83 -14.55 21.36 -17.35
C LEU A 83 -15.72 22.34 -17.54
N ARG A 84 -16.51 22.59 -16.49
CA ARG A 84 -17.62 23.55 -16.54
C ARG A 84 -17.15 24.97 -16.81
N GLU A 85 -16.00 25.35 -16.24
CA GLU A 85 -15.38 26.67 -16.48
C GLU A 85 -14.97 26.89 -17.95
N LEU A 86 -14.87 25.85 -18.78
CA LEU A 86 -14.60 25.98 -20.21
C LEU A 86 -15.87 26.13 -21.07
N GLU A 87 -17.05 25.88 -20.49
CA GLU A 87 -18.35 25.96 -21.19
C GLU A 87 -19.07 27.30 -20.95
N GLU A 88 -18.56 28.14 -20.05
CA GLU A 88 -19.04 29.50 -19.70
C GLU A 88 -18.25 30.59 -20.44
#